data_AF-A0A223D4Y5-F1
#
_entry.id   AF-A0A223D4Y5-F1
#
_cell.length_a   1.000
_cell.length_b   1.000
_cell.length_c   1.000
_cell.angle_alpha   90.00
_cell.angle_beta   90.00
_cell.angle_gamma   90.00
#
_symmetry.space_group_name_H-M   'P 1'
#
loop_
_entity.id
_entity.type
_entity.pdbx_description
1 polymer ?
#
loop_
_entity_poly.entity_id
_entity_poly.type
_entity_poly.pdbx_seq_one_letter_code
_entity_poly.pdbx_strand_id
1 'polypeptide(L)'
;MSQKITKLDVCIGNLDKGTDWVIEQLKAEKPDLQGQRWGCLGNCGDCYKRPFVLADDRWLYEATSKEELLTKLRTDMNIEDSSK
;
A
#
# COMPACT_ATOMS: atom_id res chain seq x y z
N MET A 1 -9.49 10.49 11.62
CA MET A 1 -9.91 11.12 10.36
C MET A 1 -9.67 10.09 9.28
N SER A 2 -10.72 9.49 8.73
CA SER A 2 -10.61 8.39 7.77
C SER A 2 -10.26 8.96 6.39
N GLN A 3 -9.18 8.49 5.78
CA GLN A 3 -8.76 8.94 4.46
C GLN A 3 -9.50 8.14 3.39
N LYS A 4 -10.16 8.84 2.46
CA LYS A 4 -10.82 8.20 1.31
C LYS A 4 -9.78 7.90 0.22
N ILE A 5 -8.99 6.87 0.45
CA ILE A 5 -7.99 6.38 -0.51
C ILE A 5 -8.68 5.55 -1.59
N THR A 6 -8.41 5.87 -2.86
CA THR A 6 -9.00 5.17 -4.01
C THR A 6 -7.96 4.59 -4.97
N LYS A 7 -6.71 5.04 -4.87
CA LYS A 7 -5.59 4.61 -5.70
C LYS A 7 -4.37 4.30 -4.85
N LEU A 8 -3.73 3.16 -5.13
CA LEU A 8 -2.46 2.74 -4.56
C LEU A 8 -1.45 2.49 -5.68
N ASP A 9 -0.33 3.17 -5.60
CA ASP A 9 0.77 3.10 -6.55
C ASP A 9 1.98 2.44 -5.86
N VAL A 10 2.50 1.36 -6.47
CA VAL A 10 3.70 0.67 -5.99
C VAL A 10 4.82 0.69 -7.02
N CYS A 11 6.05 0.66 -6.53
CA CYS A 11 7.22 0.54 -7.37
C CYS A 11 7.51 -0.95 -7.64
N ILE A 12 7.77 -1.33 -8.89
CA ILE A 12 8.13 -2.71 -9.25
C ILE A 12 9.35 -3.19 -8.46
N GLY A 13 10.27 -2.27 -8.13
CA GLY A 13 11.48 -2.55 -7.35
C GLY A 13 11.27 -2.83 -5.85
N ASN A 14 10.05 -2.76 -5.32
CA ASN A 14 9.74 -3.18 -3.94
C ASN A 14 8.71 -4.32 -3.87
N LEU A 15 8.32 -4.92 -5.00
CA LEU A 15 7.35 -6.02 -5.04
C LEU A 15 7.88 -7.28 -4.34
N ASP A 16 9.19 -7.50 -4.37
CA ASP A 16 9.88 -8.58 -3.63
C ASP A 16 9.63 -8.51 -2.11
N LYS A 17 9.34 -7.30 -1.60
CA LYS A 17 9.01 -7.05 -0.19
C LYS A 17 7.54 -7.33 0.13
N GLY A 18 6.75 -7.75 -0.85
CA GLY A 18 5.35 -8.14 -0.67
C GLY A 18 4.34 -7.00 -0.79
N THR A 19 4.70 -5.86 -1.38
CA THR A 19 3.76 -4.73 -1.61
C THR A 19 2.63 -5.10 -2.57
N ASP A 20 2.87 -6.01 -3.51
CA ASP A 20 1.84 -6.55 -4.40
C ASP A 20 0.76 -7.31 -3.61
N TRP A 21 1.19 -8.14 -2.66
CA TRP A 21 0.27 -8.88 -1.78
C TRP A 21 -0.60 -7.92 -0.95
N VAL A 22 -0.03 -6.82 -0.45
CA VAL A 22 -0.78 -5.80 0.30
C VAL A 22 -1.89 -5.20 -0.55
N ILE A 23 -1.62 -4.85 -1.81
CA ILE A 23 -2.63 -4.32 -2.73
C ILE A 23 -3.77 -5.33 -2.94
N GLU A 24 -3.44 -6.60 -3.17
CA GLU A 24 -4.45 -7.62 -3.44
C GLU A 24 -5.32 -7.90 -2.21
N GLN A 25 -4.77 -7.86 -0.99
CA GLN A 25 -5.58 -7.92 0.24
C GLN A 25 -6.54 -6.73 0.33
N LEU A 26 -6.04 -5.52 0.12
CA LEU A 26 -6.87 -4.30 0.21
C LEU A 26 -7.94 -4.25 -0.89
N LYS A 27 -7.68 -4.77 -2.09
CA LYS A 27 -8.69 -4.89 -3.16
C LYS A 27 -9.79 -5.89 -2.83
N ALA A 28 -9.46 -6.97 -2.11
CA ALA A 28 -10.45 -7.94 -1.67
C ALA A 28 -11.46 -7.31 -0.68
N GLU A 29 -11.00 -6.36 0.13
CA GLU A 29 -11.83 -5.61 1.10
C GLU A 29 -12.49 -4.38 0.48
N LYS A 30 -11.82 -3.71 -0.47
CA LYS A 30 -12.35 -2.56 -1.23
C LYS A 30 -12.23 -2.82 -2.74
N PRO A 31 -13.29 -3.34 -3.38
CA PRO A 31 -13.26 -3.63 -4.82
C PRO A 31 -13.10 -2.37 -5.69
N ASP A 32 -13.44 -1.19 -5.15
CA ASP A 32 -13.26 0.10 -5.83
C ASP A 32 -11.81 0.61 -5.80
N LEU A 33 -10.92 -0.06 -5.06
CA LEU A 33 -9.52 0.33 -4.92
C LEU A 33 -8.73 0.00 -6.18
N GLN A 34 -8.08 1.02 -6.74
CA GLN A 34 -7.20 0.85 -7.89
C GLN A 34 -5.77 0.60 -7.41
N GLY A 35 -5.14 -0.44 -7.95
CA GLY A 35 -3.73 -0.74 -7.70
C GLY A 35 -2.93 -0.62 -9.00
N GLN A 36 -1.94 0.25 -9.04
CA GLN A 36 -1.06 0.42 -10.20
C GLN A 36 0.40 0.13 -9.83
N ARG A 37 1.13 -0.45 -10.78
CA ARG A 37 2.55 -0.79 -10.65
C ARG A 37 3.36 0.13 -11.57
N TRP A 38 4.40 0.73 -11.02
CA TRP A 38 5.24 1.71 -11.71
C TRP A 38 6.70 1.26 -11.74
N GLY A 39 7.43 1.63 -12.79
CA GLY A 39 8.85 1.32 -12.95
C GLY A 39 9.74 1.93 -11.85
N CYS A 40 9.75 3.27 -11.72
CA CYS A 40 10.28 3.97 -10.53
C CYS A 40 9.31 5.10 -10.18
N LEU A 41 8.92 5.21 -8.91
CA LEU A 41 8.09 6.30 -8.37
C LEU A 41 8.93 7.50 -7.89
N GLY A 42 10.18 7.63 -8.34
CA GLY A 42 11.11 8.65 -7.85
C GLY A 42 11.70 8.39 -6.45
N ASN A 43 11.12 7.47 -5.68
CA ASN A 43 11.60 7.07 -4.35
C ASN A 43 12.54 5.84 -4.39
N CYS A 44 13.40 5.78 -5.41
CA CYS A 44 14.28 4.64 -5.66
C CYS A 44 15.26 4.36 -4.47
N GLY A 45 15.56 5.34 -3.60
CA GLY A 45 16.36 5.16 -2.37
C GLY A 45 15.63 4.48 -1.19
N ASP A 46 14.31 4.61 -1.11
CA ASP A 46 13.48 3.99 -0.07
C ASP A 46 12.94 2.63 -0.52
N CYS A 47 12.76 2.46 -1.84
CA CYS A 47 12.41 1.22 -2.52
C CYS A 47 13.30 0.04 -2.13
N TYR A 48 14.59 0.29 -1.94
CA TYR A 48 15.56 -0.74 -1.57
C TYR A 48 15.47 -1.15 -0.10
N LYS A 49 15.06 -0.22 0.79
CA LYS A 49 15.16 -0.38 2.25
C LYS A 49 13.92 -1.01 2.87
N ARG A 50 12.72 -0.60 2.44
CA ARG A 50 11.45 -0.95 3.10
C ARG A 50 10.30 -1.07 2.09
N PRO A 51 9.28 -1.90 2.36
CA PRO A 51 8.05 -1.89 1.56
C PRO A 51 7.36 -0.53 1.70
N PHE A 52 7.00 0.07 0.56
CA PHE A 52 6.24 1.33 0.53
C PHE A 52 5.17 1.34 -0.56
N VAL A 53 4.12 2.13 -0.35
CA VAL A 53 3.02 2.41 -1.28
C VAL A 53 2.75 3.91 -1.29
N LEU A 54 2.44 4.48 -2.46
CA LEU A 54 1.96 5.85 -2.58
C LEU A 54 0.44 5.82 -2.80
N ALA A 55 -0.32 6.47 -1.92
CA ALA A 55 -1.77 6.52 -1.99
C ALA A 55 -2.27 7.86 -2.53
N ASP A 56 -3.18 7.80 -3.51
CA ASP A 56 -3.77 8.94 -4.24
C ASP A 56 -2.73 10.02 -4.64
N ASP A 57 -1.55 9.58 -5.09
CA ASP A 57 -0.41 10.43 -5.50
C ASP A 57 0.06 11.44 -4.42
N ARG A 58 -0.32 11.24 -3.16
CA ARG A 58 -0.16 12.22 -2.07
C ARG A 58 0.44 11.66 -0.80
N TRP A 59 0.08 10.44 -0.43
CA TRP A 59 0.41 9.87 0.89
C TRP A 59 1.37 8.70 0.75
N LEU A 60 2.59 8.86 1.25
CA LEU A 60 3.57 7.79 1.26
C LEU A 60 3.41 6.94 2.52
N TYR A 61 3.10 5.66 2.34
CA TYR A 61 3.02 4.68 3.42
C TYR A 61 4.22 3.75 3.35
N GLU A 62 4.94 3.61 4.46
CA GLU A 62 6.06 2.68 4.59
C GLU A 62 6.01 1.93 5.93
N ALA A 63 6.60 0.75 5.95
CA ALA A 63 6.64 -0.10 7.13
C ALA A 63 7.88 -1.00 7.13
N THR A 64 8.11 -1.73 8.22
CA THR A 64 9.23 -2.67 8.30
C THR A 64 8.90 -4.02 7.66
N SER A 65 7.62 -4.41 7.64
CA SER A 65 7.11 -5.60 6.95
C SER A 65 5.84 -5.29 6.15
N LYS A 66 5.49 -6.21 5.24
CA LYS A 66 4.25 -6.11 4.44
C LYS A 66 2.98 -6.18 5.29
N GLU A 67 2.99 -6.93 6.39
CA GLU A 67 1.86 -7.05 7.31
C GLU A 67 1.63 -5.73 8.06
N GLU A 68 2.70 -5.10 8.55
CA GLU A 68 2.62 -3.79 9.20
C GLU A 68 2.11 -2.72 8.22
N LEU A 69 2.57 -2.77 6.96
CA LEU A 69 2.09 -1.86 5.91
C LEU A 69 0.59 -2.01 5.66
N LEU A 70 0.10 -3.25 5.60
CA LEU A 70 -1.31 -3.55 5.43
C LEU A 70 -2.15 -3.01 6.60
N THR A 71 -1.74 -3.27 7.84
CA THR A 71 -2.45 -2.78 9.03
C THR A 71 -2.52 -1.25 9.08
N LYS A 72 -1.44 -0.55 8.72
CA LYS A 72 -1.42 0.91 8.61
C LYS A 72 -2.43 1.41 7.58
N LEU A 73 -2.41 0.83 6.39
CA LEU A 73 -3.34 1.19 5.31
C LEU A 73 -4.79 0.90 5.69
N ARG A 74 -5.10 -0.25 6.29
CA ARG A 74 -6.45 -0.59 6.78
C ARG A 74 -6.95 0.42 7.80
N THR A 75 -6.11 0.77 8.77
CA THR A 75 -6.43 1.73 9.83
C THR A 75 -6.76 3.10 9.24
N ASP A 76 -5.92 3.61 8.34
CA ASP A 76 -6.13 4.92 7.72
C ASP A 76 -7.33 4.94 6.76
N MET A 77 -7.58 3.84 6.07
CA MET A 77 -8.73 3.66 5.17
C MET A 77 -10.04 3.33 5.92
N ASN A 78 -9.98 3.22 7.26
CA ASN A 78 -11.05 2.78 8.14
C ASN A 78 -11.71 1.48 7.65
N ILE A 79 -10.88 0.55 7.19
CA ILE A 79 -11.30 -0.80 6.88
C ILE A 79 -11.24 -1.55 8.20
N GLU A 80 -12.41 -1.86 8.75
CA GLU A 80 -12.50 -2.69 9.95
C GLU A 80 -11.98 -4.08 9.62
N ASP A 81 -10.90 -4.47 10.29
CA ASP A 81 -10.34 -5.81 10.20
C ASP A 81 -11.40 -6.78 10.74
N SER A 82 -12.18 -7.38 9.85
CA SER A 82 -13.19 -8.38 10.20
C SER A 82 -12.51 -9.73 10.49
N SER A 83 -11.43 -9.72 11.25
CA SER A 83 -10.80 -10.92 11.81
C SER A 83 -11.24 -11.03 13.27
N LYS A 84 -12.39 -11.68 13.48
CA LYS A 84 -12.75 -12.27 14.76
C LYS A 84 -12.51 -13.78 14.70
#